data_AF-A0A844KM83-F1
#
_entry.id   AF-A0A844KM83-F1
#
_cell.length_a   1.000
_cell.length_b   1.000
_cell.length_c   1.000
_cell.angle_alpha   90.00
_cell.angle_beta   90.00
_cell.angle_gamma   90.00
#
_symmetry.space_group_name_H-M   'P 1'
#
loop_
_entity.id
_entity.type
_entity.pdbx_description
1 polymer ?
#
loop_
_entity_poly.entity_id
_entity_poly.type
_entity_poly.pdbx_seq_one_letter_code
_entity_poly.pdbx_strand_id
1 'polypeptide(L)'
;MKSKTSFFNRTVFKKNVTLYWPIWVCYLLYGMVKVPGQLWSRLQQQTDMTAYARDYALYNSLRLEVDVAAIAIMAVVCGMALFGYLFTQKNAYMIHALPVTRRELYVTNMISGLCFLLIPQALVFLVTVVLCLLKGIASVQFLGLWFLSVMGIAFFLYATVCFCVMFTGQLFALPVYFLAVNYVAFAFSSGARYVIGYLGYGLGMDTVPEFLILRILSPMNYLYNNVRFVFRQSYNQETDLMSGVLSYRGLRVLAAYVAAAVVIYLIAYYCYKKRRIESAGDLISFNWVKPLFRWGVGTGVGYFAGVLMAEFLDSVHLHVKKPMLLVLVVAFGFVSFFIAQMFVEKGFRVFCRRRFCESGLFVLFVLGSFWGCSKNATYLEQYVPDADQVSRVEVSLDYPVEYKGDSVRVARQAQKEILSHAESYRENKTDDSTQIIFYYYLKNGKTLSRTYEIVGGNETLSELLFKEENKVDHFMEYLFGTDSDKISKFSTGTLTLNESSENYKDCDFDADTAKKLYQAIYEDAADQKLQKYNLTNALKDPEETGEYSSASISLDYYHASADWKNVYDRIDDYYGNTGESVETPTTYGGSAYISFGKDCTHIIQTLIDCGVITDVSDIQFQRPEEKTSQ
;
A
#
# COMPACT_ATOMS: atom_id res chain seq x y z
N MET A 1 2.83 -24.24 57.93
CA MET A 1 2.98 -24.65 56.51
C MET A 1 2.44 -23.54 55.62
N LYS A 2 3.29 -22.83 54.86
CA LYS A 2 2.84 -21.78 53.93
C LYS A 2 2.34 -22.43 52.64
N SER A 3 1.13 -22.06 52.22
CA SER A 3 0.43 -22.57 51.03
C SER A 3 1.35 -22.62 49.80
N LYS A 4 1.66 -23.83 49.33
CA LYS A 4 2.59 -24.14 48.23
C LYS A 4 1.87 -24.18 46.87
N THR A 5 1.26 -23.10 46.43
CA THR A 5 0.67 -22.99 45.07
C THR A 5 0.78 -21.58 44.47
N SER A 6 1.84 -20.83 44.75
CA SER A 6 2.08 -19.57 44.02
C SER A 6 2.54 -19.88 42.59
N PHE A 7 1.81 -19.38 41.58
CA PHE A 7 2.24 -19.43 40.17
C PHE A 7 3.42 -18.52 39.86
N PHE A 8 3.82 -17.67 40.80
CA PHE A 8 4.83 -16.64 40.65
C PHE A 8 5.96 -16.82 41.64
N ASN A 9 7.21 -16.72 41.17
CA ASN A 9 8.39 -16.80 42.00
C ASN A 9 9.04 -15.42 42.17
N ARG A 10 8.87 -14.82 43.35
CA ARG A 10 9.36 -13.48 43.67
C ARG A 10 10.89 -13.35 43.55
N THR A 11 11.64 -14.40 43.86
CA THR A 11 13.10 -14.38 43.79
C THR A 11 13.59 -14.31 42.34
N VAL A 12 12.97 -15.11 41.46
CA VAL A 12 13.26 -15.07 40.01
C VAL A 12 12.88 -13.71 39.42
N PHE A 13 11.72 -13.16 39.79
CA PHE A 13 11.32 -11.83 39.36
C PHE A 13 12.31 -10.74 39.80
N LYS A 14 12.71 -10.73 41.07
CA LYS A 14 13.68 -9.75 41.59
C LYS A 14 15.00 -9.83 40.82
N LYS A 15 15.49 -11.06 40.57
CA LYS A 15 16.68 -11.30 39.74
C LYS A 15 16.51 -10.70 38.34
N ASN A 16 15.39 -10.97 37.67
CA ASN A 16 15.11 -10.46 36.33
C ASN A 16 15.15 -8.93 36.30
N VAL A 17 14.46 -8.28 37.24
CA VAL A 17 14.44 -6.80 37.35
C VAL A 17 15.84 -6.24 37.59
N THR A 18 16.62 -6.84 38.50
CA THR A 18 17.98 -6.35 38.81
C THR A 18 18.99 -6.60 37.68
N LEU A 19 18.85 -7.70 36.94
CA LEU A 19 19.80 -8.07 35.90
C LEU A 19 19.53 -7.32 34.59
N TYR A 20 18.25 -7.18 34.24
CA TYR A 20 17.81 -6.60 32.97
C TYR A 20 17.29 -5.17 33.12
N TRP A 21 17.74 -4.47 34.16
CA TRP A 21 17.34 -3.09 34.39
C TRP A 21 17.62 -2.12 33.22
N PRO A 22 18.69 -2.30 32.41
CA PRO A 22 18.93 -1.39 31.29
C PRO A 22 17.84 -1.47 30.21
N ILE A 23 17.17 -2.63 30.05
CA ILE A 23 16.18 -2.85 28.99
C ILE A 23 14.97 -1.92 29.19
N TRP A 24 14.40 -1.86 30.40
CA TRP A 24 13.23 -1.02 30.66
C TRP A 24 13.59 0.46 30.79
N VAL A 25 14.83 0.81 31.20
CA VAL A 25 15.32 2.20 31.19
C VAL A 25 15.51 2.72 29.77
N CYS A 26 16.11 1.94 28.86
CA CYS A 26 16.20 2.32 27.45
C CYS A 26 14.82 2.55 26.83
N TYR A 27 13.85 1.69 27.17
CA TYR A 27 12.49 1.85 26.67
C TYR A 27 11.78 3.09 27.25
N LEU A 28 12.00 3.38 28.53
CA LEU A 28 11.53 4.60 29.17
C LEU A 28 12.10 5.86 28.50
N LEU A 29 13.40 5.88 28.24
CA LEU A 29 14.07 7.01 27.58
C LEU A 29 13.50 7.25 26.17
N TYR A 30 13.34 6.18 25.39
CA TYR A 30 12.67 6.25 24.09
C TYR A 30 11.27 6.86 24.21
N GLY A 31 10.45 6.34 25.12
CA GLY A 31 9.08 6.82 25.30
C GLY A 31 9.01 8.28 25.77
N MET A 32 9.94 8.71 26.63
CA MET A 32 10.06 10.10 27.09
C MET A 32 10.42 11.05 25.96
N VAL A 33 11.32 10.65 25.06
CA VAL A 33 11.66 11.49 23.89
C VAL A 33 10.47 11.53 22.92
N LYS A 34 9.88 10.37 22.62
CA LYS A 34 8.86 10.22 21.59
C LYS A 34 7.57 10.95 21.93
N VAL A 35 7.03 10.80 23.14
CA VAL A 35 5.71 11.38 23.47
C VAL A 35 5.84 12.75 24.14
N PRO A 36 6.29 12.87 25.42
CA PRO A 36 6.36 14.16 26.08
C PRO A 36 7.41 15.09 25.46
N GLY A 37 8.55 14.57 24.99
CA GLY A 37 9.60 15.36 24.34
C GLY A 37 9.14 15.99 23.02
N GLN A 38 8.54 15.20 22.11
CA GLN A 38 8.01 15.73 20.85
C GLN A 38 6.85 16.70 21.08
N LEU A 39 5.94 16.39 22.01
CA LEU A 39 4.83 17.27 22.34
C LEU A 39 5.36 18.62 22.85
N TRP A 40 6.31 18.60 23.78
CA TRP A 40 6.92 19.82 24.31
C TRP A 40 7.61 20.66 23.24
N SER A 41 8.43 20.03 22.40
CA SER A 41 9.17 20.71 21.32
C SER A 41 8.22 21.40 20.34
N ARG A 42 7.14 20.73 19.92
CA ARG A 42 6.17 21.30 18.98
C ARG A 42 5.36 22.44 19.57
N LEU A 43 5.02 22.34 20.86
CA LEU A 43 4.32 23.43 21.57
C LEU A 43 5.21 24.67 21.78
N GLN A 44 6.54 24.53 21.71
CA GLN A 44 7.47 25.67 21.78
C GLN A 44 7.71 26.35 20.43
N GLN A 45 7.57 25.62 19.32
CA GLN A 45 7.79 26.15 17.97
C GLN A 45 6.63 27.02 17.46
N GLN A 46 5.48 27.00 18.12
CA GLN A 46 4.29 27.75 17.74
C GLN A 46 4.26 29.13 18.42
N THR A 47 4.31 30.20 17.62
CA THR A 47 4.21 31.60 18.08
C THR A 47 2.79 31.96 18.53
N ASP A 48 1.76 31.47 17.84
CA ASP A 48 0.34 31.67 18.21
C ASP A 48 -0.32 30.34 18.58
N MET A 49 -0.56 30.15 19.88
CA MET A 49 -1.08 28.91 20.45
C MET A 49 -2.59 28.75 20.26
N THR A 50 -3.02 28.50 19.02
CA THR A 50 -4.39 28.15 18.65
C THR A 50 -4.81 26.76 19.16
N ALA A 51 -6.12 26.49 19.23
CA ALA A 51 -6.63 25.16 19.59
C ALA A 51 -6.18 24.08 18.59
N TYR A 52 -6.19 24.42 17.29
CA TYR A 52 -5.70 23.58 16.20
C TYR A 52 -4.23 23.15 16.41
N ALA A 53 -3.35 24.10 16.71
CA ALA A 53 -1.93 23.84 16.93
C ALA A 53 -1.68 22.83 18.06
N ARG A 54 -2.47 22.92 19.14
CA ARG A 54 -2.39 22.01 20.29
C ARG A 54 -2.83 20.59 19.92
N ASP A 55 -3.96 20.46 19.23
CA ASP A 55 -4.48 19.16 18.82
C ASP A 55 -3.61 18.51 17.73
N TYR A 56 -3.04 19.30 16.83
CA TYR A 56 -2.08 18.82 15.83
C TYR A 56 -0.76 18.37 16.45
N ALA A 57 -0.24 19.12 17.43
CA ALA A 57 0.94 18.71 18.18
C ALA A 57 0.69 17.40 18.94
N LEU A 58 -0.48 17.27 19.58
CA LEU A 58 -0.90 16.05 20.26
C LEU A 58 -1.01 14.88 19.29
N TYR A 59 -1.75 15.01 18.19
CA TYR A 59 -1.91 13.97 17.16
C TYR A 59 -0.56 13.38 16.72
N ASN A 60 0.40 14.25 16.41
CA ASN A 60 1.71 13.81 15.94
C ASN A 60 2.48 13.01 17.00
N SER A 61 2.41 13.41 18.27
CA SER A 61 3.03 12.67 19.38
C SER A 61 2.34 11.32 19.65
N LEU A 62 1.06 11.19 19.31
CA LEU A 62 0.27 9.96 19.50
C LEU A 62 0.33 8.98 18.31
N ARG A 63 1.08 9.29 17.24
CA ARG A 63 1.24 8.37 16.09
C ARG A 63 1.74 7.00 16.54
N LEU A 64 0.94 5.97 16.26
CA LEU A 64 1.18 4.60 16.73
C LEU A 64 2.19 3.83 15.87
N GLU A 65 2.45 4.27 14.64
CA GLU A 65 3.31 3.58 13.67
C GLU A 65 4.69 3.24 14.25
N VAL A 66 5.36 4.25 14.82
CA VAL A 66 6.67 4.11 15.45
C VAL A 66 6.57 3.31 16.75
N ASP A 67 5.44 3.42 17.47
CA ASP A 67 5.22 2.70 18.72
C ASP A 67 5.12 1.19 18.48
N VAL A 68 4.42 0.74 17.43
CA VAL A 68 4.30 -0.69 17.10
C VAL A 68 5.67 -1.31 16.84
N ALA A 69 6.52 -0.64 16.05
CA ALA A 69 7.87 -1.09 15.77
C ALA A 69 8.76 -1.12 17.04
N ALA A 70 8.72 -0.05 17.84
CA ALA A 70 9.49 0.02 19.08
C ALA A 70 9.06 -1.05 20.09
N ILE A 71 7.75 -1.25 20.28
CA ILE A 71 7.19 -2.31 21.13
C ILE A 71 7.63 -3.69 20.62
N ALA A 72 7.59 -3.93 19.31
CA ALA A 72 8.01 -5.19 18.72
C ALA A 72 9.48 -5.50 19.03
N ILE A 73 10.38 -4.54 18.79
CA ILE A 73 11.81 -4.69 19.09
C ILE A 73 12.02 -4.95 20.58
N MET A 74 11.40 -4.15 21.44
CA MET A 74 11.54 -4.29 22.88
C MET A 74 10.96 -5.60 23.41
N ALA A 75 9.84 -6.07 22.85
CA ALA A 75 9.24 -7.35 23.21
C ALA A 75 10.17 -8.51 22.84
N VAL A 76 10.79 -8.47 21.65
CA VAL A 76 11.78 -9.47 21.23
C VAL A 76 13.00 -9.45 22.14
N VAL A 77 13.58 -8.28 22.42
CA VAL A 77 14.71 -8.12 23.35
C VAL A 77 14.37 -8.64 24.74
N CYS A 78 13.17 -8.35 25.26
CA CYS A 78 12.69 -8.89 26.53
C CYS A 78 12.58 -10.43 26.48
N GLY A 79 12.06 -10.98 25.39
CA GLY A 79 12.00 -12.43 25.18
C GLY A 79 13.38 -13.08 25.16
N MET A 80 14.33 -12.48 24.43
CA MET A 80 15.72 -12.92 24.34
C MET A 80 16.39 -12.93 25.71
N ALA A 81 16.20 -11.88 26.51
CA ALA A 81 16.76 -11.75 27.84
C ALA A 81 16.13 -12.75 28.83
N LEU A 82 14.82 -12.74 28.97
CA LEU A 82 14.10 -13.48 30.02
C LEU A 82 14.06 -14.99 29.75
N PHE A 83 13.98 -15.39 28.49
CA PHE A 83 14.00 -16.79 28.09
C PHE A 83 15.35 -17.26 27.54
N GLY A 84 16.40 -16.43 27.71
CA GLY A 84 17.75 -16.71 27.20
C GLY A 84 18.30 -18.08 27.60
N TYR A 85 17.90 -18.58 28.76
CA TYR A 85 18.29 -19.90 29.26
C TYR A 85 17.83 -21.07 28.38
N LEU A 86 16.80 -20.89 27.53
CA LEU A 86 16.31 -21.92 26.61
C LEU A 86 17.13 -22.06 25.33
N PHE A 87 18.04 -21.12 25.06
CA PHE A 87 18.83 -21.12 23.82
C PHE A 87 20.17 -21.86 23.94
N THR A 88 20.58 -22.22 25.15
CA THR A 88 21.84 -22.93 25.40
C THR A 88 21.61 -24.09 26.34
N GLN A 89 22.11 -25.28 25.97
CA GLN A 89 21.92 -26.50 26.75
C GLN A 89 22.43 -26.35 28.19
N LYS A 90 23.64 -25.80 28.38
CA LYS A 90 24.22 -25.54 29.71
C LYS A 90 23.30 -24.73 30.63
N ASN A 91 22.74 -23.63 30.12
CA ASN A 91 21.86 -22.75 30.88
C ASN A 91 20.50 -23.41 31.15
N ALA A 92 19.97 -24.16 30.19
CA ALA A 92 18.71 -24.87 30.32
C ALA A 92 18.80 -25.95 31.42
N TYR A 93 19.87 -26.76 31.42
CA TYR A 93 20.10 -27.76 32.48
C TYR A 93 20.28 -27.11 33.86
N MET A 94 21.06 -26.04 33.95
CA MET A 94 21.28 -25.32 35.22
C MET A 94 19.98 -24.77 35.81
N ILE A 95 19.15 -24.11 35.01
CA ILE A 95 17.89 -23.53 35.50
C ILE A 95 16.86 -24.61 35.83
N HIS A 96 16.83 -25.72 35.08
CA HIS A 96 15.94 -26.84 35.37
C HIS A 96 16.39 -27.73 36.54
N ALA A 97 17.62 -27.55 37.05
CA ALA A 97 18.09 -28.18 38.29
C ALA A 97 17.64 -27.42 39.56
N LEU A 98 17.21 -26.17 39.43
CA LEU A 98 16.68 -25.40 40.56
C LEU A 98 15.32 -25.97 41.01
N PRO A 99 14.95 -25.86 42.30
CA PRO A 99 13.67 -26.33 42.83
C PRO A 99 12.52 -25.38 42.47
N VAL A 100 12.40 -25.03 41.18
CA VAL A 100 11.39 -24.12 40.62
C VAL A 100 10.62 -24.88 39.54
N THR A 101 9.29 -24.84 39.61
CA THR A 101 8.47 -25.54 38.60
C THR A 101 8.53 -24.82 37.25
N ARG A 102 8.37 -25.57 36.15
CA ARG A 102 8.23 -24.98 34.81
C ARG A 102 7.11 -23.95 34.73
N ARG A 103 6.02 -24.17 35.48
CA ARG A 103 4.91 -23.22 35.55
C ARG A 103 5.34 -21.89 36.16
N GLU A 104 6.00 -21.94 37.31
CA GLU A 104 6.52 -20.74 37.97
C GLU A 104 7.50 -19.99 37.08
N LEU A 105 8.41 -20.69 36.41
CA LEU A 105 9.42 -20.06 35.57
C LEU A 105 8.80 -19.35 34.36
N TYR A 106 7.86 -20.00 33.67
CA TYR A 106 7.15 -19.42 32.54
C TYR A 106 6.34 -18.18 32.96
N VAL A 107 5.48 -18.31 33.98
CA VAL A 107 4.61 -17.21 34.43
C VAL A 107 5.44 -16.05 34.97
N THR A 108 6.52 -16.32 35.70
CA THR A 108 7.39 -15.25 36.24
C THR A 108 8.08 -14.49 35.13
N ASN A 109 8.60 -15.17 34.11
CA ASN A 109 9.24 -14.50 32.97
C ASN A 109 8.22 -13.74 32.12
N MET A 110 7.05 -14.32 31.89
CA MET A 110 5.94 -13.67 31.19
C MET A 110 5.54 -12.37 31.90
N ILE A 111 5.32 -12.40 33.22
CA ILE A 111 4.99 -11.21 34.00
C ILE A 111 6.15 -10.20 33.99
N SER A 112 7.40 -10.68 34.11
CA SER A 112 8.58 -9.80 34.06
C SER A 112 8.64 -9.00 32.75
N GLY A 113 8.44 -9.64 31.60
CA GLY A 113 8.49 -8.96 30.31
C GLY A 113 7.33 -8.00 30.11
N LEU A 114 6.12 -8.37 30.56
CA LEU A 114 4.99 -7.44 30.59
C LEU A 114 5.28 -6.23 31.47
N CYS A 115 5.86 -6.41 32.65
CA CYS A 115 6.27 -5.29 33.50
C CYS A 115 7.31 -4.40 32.80
N PHE A 116 8.28 -4.98 32.08
CA PHE A 116 9.32 -4.23 31.37
C PHE A 116 8.78 -3.41 30.20
N LEU A 117 7.64 -3.80 29.62
CA LEU A 117 6.98 -3.06 28.56
C LEU A 117 5.96 -2.04 29.13
N LEU A 118 5.13 -2.46 30.08
CA LEU A 118 3.99 -1.66 30.54
C LEU A 118 4.37 -0.58 31.56
N ILE A 119 5.34 -0.82 32.46
CA ILE A 119 5.72 0.17 33.48
C ILE A 119 6.35 1.41 32.84
N PRO A 120 7.31 1.30 31.89
CA PRO A 120 7.84 2.48 31.21
C PRO A 120 6.76 3.30 30.50
N GLN A 121 5.83 2.63 29.80
CA GLN A 121 4.73 3.30 29.10
C GLN A 121 3.80 4.04 30.08
N ALA A 122 3.51 3.45 31.23
CA ALA A 122 2.69 4.09 32.25
C ALA A 122 3.36 5.35 32.81
N LEU A 123 4.69 5.32 33.02
CA LEU A 123 5.44 6.50 33.45
C LEU A 123 5.43 7.61 32.40
N VAL A 124 5.62 7.25 31.11
CA VAL A 124 5.53 8.19 29.99
C VAL A 124 4.14 8.82 29.94
N PHE A 125 3.08 8.00 30.04
CA PHE A 125 1.70 8.47 30.07
C PHE A 125 1.47 9.49 31.20
N LEU A 126 1.92 9.20 32.43
CA LEU A 126 1.76 10.12 33.58
C LEU A 126 2.47 11.46 33.34
N VAL A 127 3.70 11.44 32.82
CA VAL A 127 4.44 12.68 32.51
C VAL A 127 3.73 13.47 31.41
N THR A 128 3.24 12.81 30.35
CA THR A 128 2.51 13.48 29.27
C THR A 128 1.18 14.06 29.76
N VAL A 129 0.45 13.38 30.66
CA VAL A 129 -0.78 13.93 31.27
C VAL A 129 -0.47 15.24 31.99
N VAL A 130 0.60 15.28 32.79
CA VAL A 130 1.02 16.51 33.49
C VAL A 130 1.33 17.62 32.48
N LEU A 131 2.05 17.31 31.39
CA LEU A 131 2.32 18.30 30.33
C LEU A 131 1.06 18.83 29.64
N CYS A 132 0.11 17.95 29.32
CA CYS A 132 -1.18 18.35 28.72
C CYS A 132 -1.97 19.28 29.66
N LEU A 133 -1.99 18.98 30.96
CA LEU A 133 -2.65 19.81 31.96
C LEU A 133 -1.96 21.18 32.09
N LEU A 134 -0.63 21.23 32.12
CA LEU A 134 0.14 22.49 32.21
C LEU A 134 -0.03 23.38 30.97
N LYS A 135 -0.29 22.80 29.80
CA LYS A 135 -0.44 23.52 28.52
C LYS A 135 -1.90 23.72 28.09
N GLY A 136 -2.86 23.35 28.94
CA GLY A 136 -4.29 23.55 28.68
C GLY A 136 -4.80 22.78 27.46
N ILE A 137 -4.33 21.55 27.25
CA ILE A 137 -4.81 20.64 26.19
C ILE A 137 -6.02 19.87 26.73
N ALA A 138 -7.22 20.18 26.23
CA ALA A 138 -8.47 19.57 26.70
C ALA A 138 -8.68 18.12 26.22
N SER A 139 -7.95 17.69 25.18
CA SER A 139 -8.06 16.41 24.48
C SER A 139 -7.34 15.23 25.18
N VAL A 140 -7.26 15.24 26.51
CA VAL A 140 -6.56 14.21 27.34
C VAL A 140 -7.12 12.80 27.13
N GLN A 141 -8.39 12.67 26.75
CA GLN A 141 -9.02 11.39 26.42
C GLN A 141 -8.26 10.59 25.34
N PHE A 142 -7.68 11.26 24.35
CA PHE A 142 -6.93 10.61 23.27
C PHE A 142 -5.58 10.08 23.76
N LEU A 143 -4.98 10.72 24.75
CA LEU A 143 -3.79 10.20 25.42
C LEU A 143 -4.10 8.91 26.20
N GLY A 144 -5.29 8.84 26.82
CA GLY A 144 -5.78 7.60 27.45
C GLY A 144 -6.00 6.47 26.44
N LEU A 145 -6.59 6.79 25.28
CA LEU A 145 -6.76 5.83 24.17
C LEU A 145 -5.43 5.37 23.59
N TRP A 146 -4.45 6.26 23.50
CA TRP A 146 -3.08 5.93 23.06
C TRP A 146 -2.45 4.95 24.05
N PHE A 147 -2.48 5.26 25.35
CA PHE A 147 -1.93 4.39 26.38
C PHE A 147 -2.60 3.00 26.36
N LEU A 148 -3.92 2.95 26.26
CA LEU A 148 -4.66 1.69 26.12
C LEU A 148 -4.24 0.90 24.87
N SER A 149 -4.02 1.60 23.74
CA SER A 149 -3.56 0.99 22.48
C SER A 149 -2.17 0.38 22.62
N VAL A 150 -1.22 1.15 23.14
CA VAL A 150 0.17 0.72 23.31
C VAL A 150 0.26 -0.43 24.32
N MET A 151 -0.53 -0.41 25.40
CA MET A 151 -0.63 -1.55 26.33
C MET A 151 -1.19 -2.80 25.66
N GLY A 152 -2.27 -2.67 24.89
CA GLY A 152 -2.90 -3.80 24.19
C GLY A 152 -1.98 -4.42 23.13
N ILE A 153 -1.29 -3.57 22.36
CA ILE A 153 -0.30 -3.99 21.36
C ILE A 153 0.89 -4.66 22.04
N ALA A 154 1.43 -4.09 23.13
CA ALA A 154 2.52 -4.70 23.89
C ALA A 154 2.14 -6.05 24.48
N PHE A 155 0.91 -6.17 25.02
CA PHE A 155 0.40 -7.42 25.55
C PHE A 155 0.34 -8.52 24.48
N PHE A 156 -0.16 -8.19 23.29
CA PHE A 156 -0.25 -9.12 22.16
C PHE A 156 1.11 -9.47 21.56
N LEU A 157 1.96 -8.49 21.23
CA LEU A 157 3.26 -8.76 20.61
C LEU A 157 4.17 -9.56 21.55
N TYR A 158 4.12 -9.28 22.86
CA TYR A 158 4.87 -10.09 23.82
C TYR A 158 4.32 -11.51 23.98
N ALA A 159 3.01 -11.72 23.77
CA ALA A 159 2.43 -13.07 23.70
C ALA A 159 3.01 -13.85 22.52
N THR A 160 3.09 -13.21 21.36
CA THR A 160 3.71 -13.75 20.15
C THR A 160 5.19 -14.08 20.37
N VAL A 161 5.95 -13.21 21.03
CA VAL A 161 7.35 -13.51 21.39
C VAL A 161 7.42 -14.72 22.32
N CYS A 162 6.61 -14.76 23.39
CA CYS A 162 6.56 -15.89 24.31
C CYS A 162 6.24 -17.19 23.57
N PHE A 163 5.36 -17.15 22.57
CA PHE A 163 5.07 -18.28 21.69
C PHE A 163 6.28 -18.65 20.85
N CYS A 164 6.88 -17.72 20.09
CA CYS A 164 8.03 -17.96 19.21
C CYS A 164 9.23 -18.55 19.97
N VAL A 165 9.51 -18.07 21.18
CA VAL A 165 10.56 -18.59 22.06
C VAL A 165 10.42 -20.10 22.28
N MET A 166 9.20 -20.63 22.35
CA MET A 166 8.98 -22.05 22.62
C MET A 166 9.33 -22.95 21.43
N PHE A 167 9.34 -22.39 20.23
CA PHE A 167 9.64 -23.10 18.99
C PHE A 167 11.10 -23.00 18.58
N THR A 168 11.89 -22.13 19.21
CA THR A 168 13.32 -21.96 18.90
C THR A 168 14.23 -22.30 20.06
N GLY A 169 15.31 -23.01 19.74
CA GLY A 169 16.47 -23.24 20.61
C GLY A 169 17.63 -22.30 20.32
N GLN A 170 17.50 -21.31 19.43
CA GLN A 170 18.57 -20.39 19.08
C GLN A 170 18.18 -18.94 19.32
N LEU A 171 19.11 -18.17 19.88
CA LEU A 171 18.90 -16.75 20.20
C LEU A 171 18.52 -15.92 18.95
N PHE A 172 19.25 -16.12 17.85
CA PHE A 172 19.06 -15.36 16.59
C PHE A 172 17.85 -15.80 15.76
N ALA A 173 17.31 -16.99 16.01
CA ALA A 173 16.12 -17.46 15.29
C ALA A 173 14.82 -16.87 15.87
N LEU A 174 14.85 -16.32 17.09
CA LEU A 174 13.67 -15.70 17.70
C LEU A 174 13.15 -14.48 16.91
N PRO A 175 13.96 -13.47 16.54
CA PRO A 175 13.51 -12.37 15.68
C PRO A 175 12.90 -12.87 14.37
N VAL A 176 13.52 -13.88 13.73
CA VAL A 176 13.04 -14.45 12.47
C VAL A 176 11.66 -15.09 12.64
N TYR A 177 11.44 -15.87 13.71
CA TYR A 177 10.13 -16.45 13.99
C TYR A 177 9.09 -15.41 14.39
N PHE A 178 9.49 -14.37 15.10
CA PHE A 178 8.61 -13.27 15.42
C PHE A 178 8.13 -12.55 14.15
N LEU A 179 9.04 -12.23 13.23
CA LEU A 179 8.67 -11.66 11.93
C LEU A 179 7.82 -12.64 11.10
N ALA A 180 8.16 -13.93 11.12
CA ALA A 180 7.41 -14.95 10.40
C ALA A 180 5.93 -15.00 10.85
N VAL A 181 5.68 -15.05 12.15
CA VAL A 181 4.30 -15.06 12.68
C VAL A 181 3.54 -13.77 12.36
N ASN A 182 4.24 -12.63 12.25
CA ASN A 182 3.61 -11.35 12.00
C ASN A 182 3.40 -11.02 10.51
N TYR A 183 4.19 -11.59 9.60
CA TYR A 183 4.22 -11.19 8.19
C TYR A 183 4.07 -12.33 7.18
N VAL A 184 4.22 -13.62 7.55
CA VAL A 184 4.14 -14.72 6.56
C VAL A 184 2.78 -14.80 5.87
N ALA A 185 1.68 -14.56 6.58
CA ALA A 185 0.35 -14.58 5.96
C ALA A 185 0.18 -13.47 4.90
N PHE A 186 0.73 -12.28 5.19
CA PHE A 186 0.77 -11.18 4.24
C PHE A 186 1.68 -11.52 3.04
N ALA A 187 2.91 -11.98 3.31
CA ALA A 187 3.84 -12.38 2.25
C ALA A 187 3.28 -13.50 1.35
N PHE A 188 2.58 -14.47 1.94
CA PHE A 188 1.90 -15.54 1.19
C PHE A 188 0.74 -15.00 0.36
N SER A 189 -0.09 -14.12 0.92
CA SER A 189 -1.19 -13.48 0.19
C SER A 189 -0.69 -12.62 -0.97
N SER A 190 0.27 -11.74 -0.72
CA SER A 190 0.85 -10.87 -1.75
C SER A 190 1.59 -11.69 -2.79
N GLY A 191 2.36 -12.71 -2.39
CA GLY A 191 3.03 -13.62 -3.31
C GLY A 191 2.04 -14.40 -4.19
N ALA A 192 0.94 -14.90 -3.62
CA ALA A 192 -0.10 -15.58 -4.39
C ALA A 192 -0.79 -14.64 -5.39
N ARG A 193 -1.12 -13.41 -4.99
CA ARG A 193 -1.69 -12.38 -5.87
C ARG A 193 -0.74 -12.02 -6.99
N TYR A 194 0.54 -11.87 -6.68
CA TYR A 194 1.58 -11.59 -7.66
C TYR A 194 1.75 -12.74 -8.67
N VAL A 195 1.78 -13.99 -8.22
CA VAL A 195 1.84 -15.16 -9.12
C VAL A 195 0.58 -15.26 -10.00
N ILE A 196 -0.62 -15.01 -9.45
CA ILE A 196 -1.87 -15.01 -10.21
C ILE A 196 -1.88 -13.87 -11.24
N GLY A 197 -1.44 -12.68 -10.84
CA GLY A 197 -1.28 -11.52 -11.73
C GLY A 197 -0.29 -11.80 -12.84
N TYR A 198 0.88 -12.36 -12.52
CA TYR A 198 1.85 -12.78 -13.52
C TYR A 198 1.28 -13.86 -14.44
N LEU A 199 0.41 -14.77 -14.00
CA LEU A 199 -0.14 -15.86 -14.83
C LEU A 199 -1.28 -15.41 -15.75
N GLY A 200 -2.14 -14.48 -15.31
CA GLY A 200 -3.32 -14.03 -16.05
C GLY A 200 -3.05 -12.74 -16.82
N TYR A 201 -3.44 -12.70 -18.09
CA TYR A 201 -3.25 -11.50 -18.89
C TYR A 201 -4.19 -10.38 -18.45
N GLY A 202 -3.63 -9.19 -18.24
CA GLY A 202 -4.33 -7.99 -17.79
C GLY A 202 -4.76 -7.95 -16.31
N LEU A 203 -4.16 -8.79 -15.47
CA LEU A 203 -4.38 -8.82 -14.03
C LEU A 203 -3.23 -8.12 -13.28
N GLY A 204 -3.53 -7.02 -12.59
CA GLY A 204 -2.61 -6.39 -11.64
C GLY A 204 -2.67 -7.02 -10.24
N MET A 205 -1.69 -6.72 -9.38
CA MET A 205 -1.65 -7.26 -8.00
C MET A 205 -2.91 -6.90 -7.19
N ASP A 206 -3.45 -5.70 -7.41
CA ASP A 206 -4.64 -5.17 -6.74
C ASP A 206 -5.96 -5.71 -7.32
N THR A 207 -5.91 -6.35 -8.49
CA THR A 207 -7.10 -6.93 -9.14
C THR A 207 -7.50 -8.28 -8.52
N VAL A 208 -6.59 -8.92 -7.80
CA VAL A 208 -6.80 -10.22 -7.18
C VAL A 208 -7.27 -10.01 -5.73
N PRO A 209 -8.49 -10.45 -5.37
CA PRO A 209 -9.05 -10.16 -4.06
C PRO A 209 -8.24 -10.84 -2.94
N GLU A 210 -7.92 -10.07 -1.90
CA GLU A 210 -7.29 -10.59 -0.69
C GLU A 210 -8.34 -11.16 0.28
N PHE A 211 -8.10 -12.37 0.78
CA PHE A 211 -8.92 -12.94 1.85
C PHE A 211 -8.66 -12.22 3.17
N LEU A 212 -9.73 -11.68 3.78
CA LEU A 212 -9.68 -10.97 5.07
C LEU A 212 -8.92 -11.76 6.16
N ILE A 213 -9.07 -13.09 6.18
CA ILE A 213 -8.44 -13.94 7.18
C ILE A 213 -6.91 -13.94 7.09
N LEU A 214 -6.34 -13.84 5.87
CA LEU A 214 -4.89 -13.73 5.67
C LEU A 214 -4.37 -12.39 6.17
N ARG A 215 -5.15 -11.32 5.98
CA ARG A 215 -4.83 -9.99 6.53
C ARG A 215 -4.80 -10.02 8.06
N ILE A 216 -5.80 -10.63 8.70
CA ILE A 216 -5.87 -10.77 10.17
C ILE A 216 -4.72 -11.62 10.72
N LEU A 217 -4.32 -12.66 9.97
CA LEU A 217 -3.20 -13.54 10.32
C LEU A 217 -1.83 -12.90 10.07
N SER A 218 -1.79 -11.63 9.65
CA SER A 218 -0.61 -10.75 9.70
C SER A 218 -0.75 -9.63 10.75
N PRO A 219 -0.68 -9.96 12.07
CA PRO A 219 -1.10 -9.07 13.13
C PRO A 219 -0.47 -7.68 13.12
N MET A 220 0.83 -7.55 12.89
CA MET A 220 1.49 -6.23 12.86
C MET A 220 0.97 -5.39 11.70
N ASN A 221 0.88 -5.95 10.49
CA ASN A 221 0.35 -5.25 9.34
C ASN A 221 -1.13 -4.87 9.53
N TYR A 222 -1.93 -5.75 10.13
CA TYR A 222 -3.35 -5.48 10.40
C TYR A 222 -3.54 -4.41 11.49
N LEU A 223 -2.81 -4.49 12.60
CA LEU A 223 -2.83 -3.50 13.68
C LEU A 223 -2.39 -2.13 13.15
N TYR A 224 -1.30 -2.09 12.38
CA TYR A 224 -0.79 -0.87 11.75
C TYR A 224 -1.86 -0.16 10.91
N ASN A 225 -2.56 -0.90 10.04
CA ASN A 225 -3.53 -0.31 9.12
C ASN A 225 -4.89 0.02 9.75
N ASN A 226 -5.25 -0.63 10.88
CA ASN A 226 -6.61 -0.53 11.44
C ASN A 226 -6.68 0.18 12.80
N VAL A 227 -5.56 0.30 13.52
CA VAL A 227 -5.46 0.96 14.84
C VAL A 227 -4.60 2.21 14.71
N ARG A 228 -5.25 3.35 14.45
CA ARG A 228 -4.57 4.62 14.23
C ARG A 228 -5.40 5.81 14.71
N PHE A 229 -4.71 6.88 15.04
CA PHE A 229 -5.30 8.21 15.16
C PHE A 229 -5.43 8.82 13.76
N VAL A 230 -6.56 9.45 13.49
CA VAL A 230 -6.84 10.14 12.23
C VAL A 230 -7.11 11.60 12.57
N PHE A 231 -6.39 12.51 11.94
CA PHE A 231 -6.57 13.95 12.12
C PHE A 231 -7.09 14.53 10.82
N ARG A 232 -8.36 14.94 10.80
CA ARG A 232 -8.96 15.61 9.64
C ARG A 232 -8.77 17.11 9.78
N GLN A 233 -8.14 17.71 8.78
CA GLN A 233 -7.93 19.15 8.70
C GLN A 233 -9.03 19.75 7.83
N SER A 234 -9.58 20.88 8.24
CA SER A 234 -10.54 21.66 7.45
C SER A 234 -10.20 23.13 7.59
N TYR A 235 -9.92 23.76 6.46
CA TYR A 235 -9.63 25.18 6.37
C TYR A 235 -10.92 25.95 6.07
N ASN A 236 -11.27 26.91 6.92
CA ASN A 236 -12.43 27.77 6.70
C ASN A 236 -11.98 29.09 6.06
N GLN A 237 -12.27 29.24 4.77
CA GLN A 237 -11.92 30.40 3.95
C GLN A 237 -12.59 31.70 4.45
N GLU A 238 -13.75 31.64 5.10
CA GLU A 238 -14.46 32.85 5.57
C GLU A 238 -13.83 33.45 6.84
N THR A 239 -13.23 32.61 7.68
CA THR A 239 -12.64 33.04 8.96
C THR A 239 -11.11 33.06 8.94
N ASP A 240 -10.48 32.58 7.86
CA ASP A 240 -9.04 32.33 7.76
C ASP A 240 -8.48 31.49 8.92
N LEU A 241 -9.28 30.52 9.38
CA LEU A 241 -8.94 29.66 10.51
C LEU A 241 -8.85 28.20 10.07
N MET A 242 -7.77 27.55 10.49
CA MET A 242 -7.60 26.11 10.35
C MET A 242 -8.28 25.41 11.53
N SER A 243 -9.13 24.43 11.23
CA SER A 243 -9.79 23.55 12.19
C SER A 243 -9.32 22.10 12.01
N GLY A 244 -9.29 21.34 13.09
CA GLY A 244 -8.78 19.97 13.09
C GLY A 244 -9.61 19.07 13.99
N VAL A 245 -10.06 17.93 13.47
CA VAL A 245 -10.80 16.93 14.25
C VAL A 245 -9.92 15.70 14.44
N LEU A 246 -9.51 15.46 15.67
CA LEU A 246 -8.82 14.24 16.07
C LEU A 246 -9.83 13.12 16.32
N SER A 247 -9.63 11.98 15.69
CA SER A 247 -10.45 10.78 15.84
C SER A 247 -9.58 9.54 16.04
N TYR A 248 -10.15 8.49 16.65
CA TYR A 248 -9.46 7.22 16.91
C TYR A 248 -10.24 6.07 16.29
N ARG A 249 -9.55 5.21 15.54
CA ARG A 249 -10.12 4.00 14.93
C ARG A 249 -9.39 2.76 15.45
N GLY A 250 -10.12 1.65 15.58
CA GLY A 250 -9.51 0.33 15.79
C GLY A 250 -9.69 -0.29 17.18
N LEU A 251 -10.49 0.30 18.08
CA LEU A 251 -10.67 -0.25 19.44
C LEU A 251 -11.17 -1.71 19.44
N ARG A 252 -12.10 -2.05 18.56
CA ARG A 252 -12.64 -3.42 18.41
C ARG A 252 -11.57 -4.41 17.95
N VAL A 253 -10.72 -3.97 17.01
CA VAL A 253 -9.60 -4.76 16.49
C VAL A 253 -8.60 -5.04 17.61
N LEU A 254 -8.22 -3.99 18.35
CA LEU A 254 -7.32 -4.11 19.49
C LEU A 254 -7.86 -5.10 20.54
N ALA A 255 -9.14 -4.99 20.91
CA ALA A 255 -9.77 -5.89 21.87
C ALA A 255 -9.74 -7.36 21.41
N ALA A 256 -9.94 -7.61 20.11
CA ALA A 256 -9.86 -8.95 19.54
C ALA A 256 -8.43 -9.52 19.63
N TYR A 257 -7.39 -8.73 19.35
CA TYR A 257 -6.00 -9.16 19.51
C TYR A 257 -5.60 -9.37 20.97
N VAL A 258 -6.12 -8.56 21.91
CA VAL A 258 -5.91 -8.79 23.34
C VAL A 258 -6.54 -10.12 23.77
N ALA A 259 -7.76 -10.44 23.30
CA ALA A 259 -8.38 -11.75 23.56
C ALA A 259 -7.55 -12.90 22.95
N ALA A 260 -7.07 -12.74 21.71
CA ALA A 260 -6.19 -13.71 21.06
C ALA A 260 -4.86 -13.91 21.83
N ALA A 261 -4.29 -12.83 22.39
CA ALA A 261 -3.05 -12.89 23.18
C ALA A 261 -3.19 -13.82 24.39
N VAL A 262 -4.33 -13.80 25.09
CA VAL A 262 -4.60 -14.71 26.22
C VAL A 262 -4.51 -16.17 25.76
N VAL A 263 -5.13 -16.50 24.63
CA VAL A 263 -5.07 -17.85 24.04
C VAL A 263 -3.63 -18.20 23.65
N ILE A 264 -2.89 -17.28 23.04
CA ILE A 264 -1.48 -17.47 22.66
C ILE A 264 -0.61 -17.74 23.88
N TYR A 265 -0.78 -17.03 24.99
CA TYR A 265 -0.05 -17.32 26.24
C TYR A 265 -0.34 -18.73 26.77
N LEU A 266 -1.60 -19.17 26.72
CA LEU A 266 -1.97 -20.53 27.14
C LEU A 266 -1.34 -21.60 26.24
N ILE A 267 -1.33 -21.38 24.93
CA ILE A 267 -0.66 -22.27 23.96
C ILE A 267 0.85 -22.28 24.20
N ALA A 268 1.47 -21.11 24.39
CA ALA A 268 2.89 -20.99 24.67
C ALA A 268 3.27 -21.74 25.96
N TYR A 269 2.46 -21.62 27.01
CA TYR A 269 2.65 -22.40 28.24
C TYR A 269 2.56 -23.92 27.99
N TYR A 270 1.57 -24.36 27.22
CA TYR A 270 1.43 -25.78 26.85
C TYR A 270 2.63 -26.29 26.05
N CYS A 271 3.09 -25.53 25.07
CA CYS A 271 4.31 -25.81 24.30
C CYS A 271 5.54 -25.89 25.22
N TYR A 272 5.68 -24.96 26.16
CA TYR A 272 6.78 -24.97 27.13
C TYR A 272 6.80 -26.23 28.00
N LYS A 273 5.62 -26.71 28.42
CA LYS A 273 5.50 -27.96 29.20
C LYS A 273 5.94 -29.18 28.38
N LYS A 274 5.61 -29.22 27.09
CA LYS A 274 5.97 -30.33 26.18
C LYS A 274 7.38 -30.25 25.62
N ARG A 275 8.04 -29.09 25.71
CA ARG A 275 9.37 -28.87 25.15
C ARG A 275 10.43 -29.72 25.86
N ARG A 276 11.24 -30.44 25.07
CA ARG A 276 12.40 -31.20 25.57
C ARG A 276 13.57 -30.25 25.84
N ILE A 277 14.28 -30.43 26.95
CA ILE A 277 15.41 -29.57 27.34
C ILE A 277 16.56 -29.71 26.32
N GLU A 278 16.72 -30.91 25.75
CA GLU A 278 17.70 -31.24 24.70
C GLU A 278 17.54 -30.42 23.41
N SER A 279 16.35 -29.85 23.18
CA SER A 279 16.09 -29.00 22.00
C SER A 279 16.75 -27.61 22.08
N ALA A 280 17.42 -27.28 23.18
CA ALA A 280 18.23 -26.07 23.28
C ALA A 280 19.40 -26.13 22.29
N GLY A 281 19.60 -25.06 21.54
CA GLY A 281 20.56 -24.97 20.43
C GLY A 281 19.99 -25.34 19.06
N ASP A 282 18.82 -25.99 18.98
CA ASP A 282 18.17 -26.34 17.71
C ASP A 282 17.42 -25.18 17.08
N LEU A 283 17.44 -25.10 15.75
CA LEU A 283 16.68 -24.08 15.01
C LEU A 283 15.19 -24.20 15.33
N ILE A 284 14.64 -25.41 15.18
CA ILE A 284 13.25 -25.76 15.47
C ILE A 284 13.19 -26.79 16.60
N SER A 285 12.55 -26.43 17.72
CA SER A 285 12.45 -27.30 18.91
C SER A 285 11.48 -28.48 18.76
N PHE A 286 10.51 -28.40 17.84
CA PHE A 286 9.51 -29.46 17.62
C PHE A 286 9.69 -30.15 16.27
N ASN A 287 9.89 -31.46 16.28
CA ASN A 287 10.18 -32.21 15.05
C ASN A 287 9.06 -32.19 14.00
N TRP A 288 7.79 -32.07 14.41
CA TRP A 288 6.66 -32.00 13.48
C TRP A 288 6.56 -30.67 12.72
N VAL A 289 7.24 -29.61 13.20
CA VAL A 289 7.30 -28.30 12.53
C VAL A 289 8.37 -28.28 11.44
N LYS A 290 9.36 -29.18 11.51
CA LYS A 290 10.46 -29.25 10.52
C LYS A 290 9.96 -29.45 9.07
N PRO A 291 9.04 -30.38 8.78
CA PRO A 291 8.42 -30.48 7.45
C PRO A 291 7.71 -29.18 7.02
N LEU A 292 6.92 -28.55 7.89
CA LEU A 292 6.21 -27.31 7.56
C LEU A 292 7.17 -26.18 7.19
N PHE A 293 8.28 -26.05 7.92
CA PHE A 293 9.33 -25.08 7.61
C PHE A 293 9.95 -25.34 6.24
N ARG A 294 10.30 -26.60 5.92
CA ARG A 294 10.88 -26.96 4.61
C ARG A 294 9.91 -26.67 3.46
N TRP A 295 8.65 -27.03 3.62
CA TRP A 295 7.63 -26.84 2.59
C TRP A 295 7.28 -25.35 2.42
N GLY A 296 7.20 -24.61 3.53
CA GLY A 296 6.95 -23.17 3.51
C GLY A 296 8.08 -22.38 2.85
N VAL A 297 9.34 -22.67 3.21
CA VAL A 297 10.51 -22.04 2.55
C VAL A 297 10.59 -22.46 1.09
N GLY A 298 10.43 -23.76 0.80
CA GLY A 298 10.46 -24.30 -0.55
C GLY A 298 9.43 -23.65 -1.47
N THR A 299 8.19 -23.53 -1.02
CA THR A 299 7.12 -22.90 -1.82
C THR A 299 7.30 -21.39 -1.92
N GLY A 300 7.53 -20.70 -0.79
CA GLY A 300 7.70 -19.24 -0.79
C GLY A 300 8.85 -18.79 -1.68
N VAL A 301 10.04 -19.37 -1.49
CA VAL A 301 11.22 -19.03 -2.30
C VAL A 301 11.07 -19.53 -3.73
N GLY A 302 10.50 -20.72 -3.95
CA GLY A 302 10.28 -21.28 -5.29
C GLY A 302 9.39 -20.38 -6.16
N TYR A 303 8.25 -19.92 -5.64
CA TYR A 303 7.36 -19.01 -6.37
C TYR A 303 7.99 -17.63 -6.57
N PHE A 304 8.56 -17.04 -5.52
CA PHE A 304 9.15 -15.70 -5.59
C PHE A 304 10.34 -15.66 -6.56
N ALA A 305 11.32 -16.56 -6.40
CA ALA A 305 12.48 -16.63 -7.30
C ALA A 305 12.08 -17.07 -8.71
N GLY A 306 11.06 -17.93 -8.84
CA GLY A 306 10.53 -18.35 -10.13
C GLY A 306 9.96 -17.20 -10.95
N VAL A 307 9.14 -16.34 -10.33
CA VAL A 307 8.58 -15.16 -11.02
C VAL A 307 9.65 -14.11 -11.27
N LEU A 308 10.52 -13.80 -10.30
CA LEU A 308 11.62 -12.84 -10.51
C LEU A 308 12.54 -13.26 -11.67
N MET A 309 12.88 -14.55 -11.74
CA MET A 309 13.68 -15.06 -12.86
C MET A 309 12.90 -14.98 -14.18
N ALA A 310 11.59 -15.20 -14.16
CA ALA A 310 10.77 -15.10 -15.34
C ALA A 310 10.69 -13.66 -15.87
N GLU A 311 10.48 -12.67 -15.00
CA GLU A 311 10.52 -11.25 -15.36
C GLU A 311 11.90 -10.82 -15.86
N PHE A 312 12.98 -11.29 -15.24
CA PHE A 312 14.32 -11.03 -15.72
C PHE A 312 14.53 -11.59 -17.14
N LEU A 313 14.09 -12.81 -17.40
CA LEU A 313 14.17 -13.42 -18.73
C LEU A 313 13.29 -12.68 -19.75
N ASP A 314 12.08 -12.27 -19.37
CA ASP A 314 11.21 -11.45 -20.20
C ASP A 314 11.90 -10.11 -20.57
N SER A 315 12.62 -9.47 -19.63
CA SER A 315 13.36 -8.22 -19.92
C SER A 315 14.52 -8.39 -20.91
N VAL A 316 15.06 -9.60 -21.04
CA VAL A 316 16.11 -9.94 -22.02
C VAL A 316 15.48 -10.56 -23.28
N HIS A 317 14.18 -10.33 -23.53
CA HIS A 317 13.43 -10.80 -24.70
C HIS A 317 13.33 -12.33 -24.80
N LEU A 318 13.44 -13.05 -23.68
CA LEU A 318 13.21 -14.49 -23.58
C LEU A 318 11.85 -14.75 -22.92
N HIS A 319 10.79 -14.67 -23.72
CA HIS A 319 9.41 -14.81 -23.23
C HIS A 319 9.16 -16.12 -22.48
N VAL A 320 8.80 -16.02 -21.21
CA VAL A 320 8.61 -17.18 -20.33
C VAL A 320 7.17 -17.67 -20.38
N LYS A 321 6.95 -18.80 -21.07
CA LYS A 321 5.65 -19.47 -21.08
C LYS A 321 5.32 -20.09 -19.71
N LYS A 322 4.02 -20.26 -19.41
CA LYS A 322 3.52 -20.93 -18.20
C LYS A 322 4.25 -22.24 -17.81
N PRO A 323 4.53 -23.20 -18.73
CA PRO A 323 5.29 -24.41 -18.38
C PRO A 323 6.75 -24.12 -18.01
N MET A 324 7.38 -23.10 -18.59
CA MET A 324 8.73 -22.70 -18.23
C MET A 324 8.77 -22.07 -16.84
N LEU A 325 7.78 -21.23 -16.50
CA LEU A 325 7.62 -20.73 -15.13
C LEU A 325 7.46 -21.88 -14.13
N LEU A 326 6.66 -22.90 -14.45
CA LEU A 326 6.52 -24.08 -13.60
C LEU A 326 7.86 -24.78 -13.35
N VAL A 327 8.69 -24.94 -14.38
CA VAL A 327 10.03 -25.52 -14.26
C VAL A 327 10.92 -24.68 -13.35
N LEU A 328 10.90 -23.34 -13.49
CA LEU A 328 11.64 -22.43 -12.62
C LEU A 328 11.18 -22.54 -11.16
N VAL A 329 9.86 -22.50 -10.92
CA VAL A 329 9.28 -22.62 -9.57
C VAL A 329 9.64 -23.95 -8.93
N VAL A 330 9.58 -25.05 -9.67
CA VAL A 330 9.97 -26.39 -9.17
C VAL A 330 11.47 -26.46 -8.90
N ALA A 331 12.32 -25.92 -9.78
CA ALA A 331 13.78 -25.93 -9.63
C ALA A 331 14.22 -25.13 -8.40
N PHE A 332 13.82 -23.86 -8.29
CA PHE A 332 14.14 -23.01 -7.13
C PHE A 332 13.47 -23.53 -5.85
N GLY A 333 12.25 -24.06 -5.94
CA GLY A 333 11.55 -24.65 -4.80
C GLY A 333 12.26 -25.91 -4.27
N PHE A 334 12.76 -26.76 -5.16
CA PHE A 334 13.52 -27.94 -4.79
C PHE A 334 14.85 -27.59 -4.13
N VAL A 335 15.60 -26.64 -4.71
CA VAL A 335 16.87 -26.16 -4.13
C VAL A 335 16.64 -25.55 -2.74
N SER A 336 15.65 -24.67 -2.61
CA SER A 336 15.33 -24.01 -1.33
C SER A 336 14.79 -24.98 -0.28
N PHE A 337 14.08 -26.05 -0.67
CA PHE A 337 13.69 -27.13 0.24
C PHE A 337 14.90 -27.81 0.88
N PHE A 338 15.94 -28.11 0.10
CA PHE A 338 17.18 -28.71 0.62
C PHE A 338 18.02 -27.72 1.43
N ILE A 339 18.06 -26.44 1.04
CA ILE A 339 18.68 -25.38 1.86
C ILE A 339 17.98 -25.28 3.22
N ALA A 340 16.64 -25.26 3.24
CA ALA A 340 15.87 -25.25 4.49
C ALA A 340 16.17 -26.49 5.34
N GLN A 341 16.33 -27.65 4.71
CA GLN A 341 16.74 -28.88 5.39
C GLN A 341 18.17 -28.78 5.98
N MET A 342 19.11 -28.12 5.29
CA MET A 342 20.47 -27.88 5.81
C MET A 342 20.44 -27.01 7.07
N PHE A 343 19.60 -25.96 7.09
CA PHE A 343 19.39 -25.15 8.28
C PHE A 343 18.79 -25.95 9.45
N VAL A 344 17.87 -26.88 9.16
CA VAL A 344 17.24 -27.73 10.18
C VAL A 344 18.23 -28.74 10.79
N GLU A 345 19.10 -29.34 9.99
CA GLU A 345 20.07 -30.36 10.44
C GLU A 345 21.44 -29.78 10.82
N LYS A 346 21.66 -28.48 10.59
CA LYS A 346 22.93 -27.76 10.83
C LYS A 346 24.12 -28.42 10.10
N GLY A 347 23.89 -28.88 8.88
CA GLY A 347 24.92 -29.53 8.08
C GLY A 347 24.48 -29.81 6.65
N PHE A 348 25.45 -30.13 5.79
CA PHE A 348 25.25 -30.36 4.35
C PHE A 348 24.84 -31.80 3.99
N ARG A 349 24.88 -32.74 4.95
CA ARG A 349 24.56 -34.16 4.72
C ARG A 349 23.04 -34.42 4.78
N VAL A 350 22.30 -33.79 3.88
CA VAL A 350 20.83 -33.79 3.87
C VAL A 350 20.19 -34.72 2.83
N PHE A 351 21.02 -35.27 1.95
CA PHE A 351 20.62 -36.11 0.81
C PHE A 351 20.39 -37.57 1.24
N CYS A 352 19.29 -37.84 1.94
CA CYS A 352 18.88 -39.19 2.30
C CYS A 352 17.68 -39.66 1.48
N ARG A 353 17.54 -40.97 1.24
CA ARG A 353 16.42 -41.57 0.49
C ARG A 353 15.05 -41.11 1.01
N ARG A 354 14.88 -41.02 2.34
CA ARG A 354 13.66 -40.50 2.97
C ARG A 354 13.36 -39.04 2.60
N ARG A 355 14.39 -38.19 2.50
CA ARG A 355 14.24 -36.77 2.15
C ARG A 355 13.96 -36.57 0.67
N PHE A 356 14.51 -37.41 -0.19
CA PHE A 356 14.13 -37.46 -1.61
C PHE A 356 12.69 -37.91 -1.82
N CYS A 357 12.18 -38.87 -1.03
CA CYS A 357 10.75 -39.21 -1.07
C CYS A 357 9.87 -38.05 -0.60
N GLU A 358 10.27 -37.34 0.46
CA GLU A 358 9.56 -36.14 0.95
C GLU A 358 9.58 -35.01 -0.09
N SER A 359 10.68 -34.80 -0.79
CA SER A 359 10.77 -33.79 -1.85
C SER A 359 9.91 -34.14 -3.06
N GLY A 360 9.73 -35.44 -3.38
CA GLY A 360 8.76 -35.88 -4.39
C GLY A 360 7.32 -35.46 -4.06
N LEU A 361 6.90 -35.64 -2.80
CA LEU A 361 5.58 -35.17 -2.33
C LEU A 361 5.47 -33.64 -2.36
N PHE A 362 6.55 -32.94 -2.01
CA PHE A 362 6.62 -31.48 -2.10
C PHE A 362 6.48 -31.01 -3.56
N VAL A 363 7.14 -31.65 -4.53
CA VAL A 363 6.98 -31.31 -5.95
C VAL A 363 5.54 -31.52 -6.40
N LEU A 364 4.89 -32.64 -6.02
CA LEU A 364 3.47 -32.86 -6.31
C LEU A 364 2.57 -31.76 -5.72
N PHE A 365 2.89 -31.29 -4.51
CA PHE A 365 2.19 -30.16 -3.89
C PHE A 365 2.39 -28.86 -4.69
N VAL A 366 3.62 -28.56 -5.11
CA VAL A 366 3.92 -27.39 -5.95
C VAL A 366 3.15 -27.47 -7.28
N LEU A 367 3.17 -28.62 -7.96
CA LEU A 367 2.40 -28.84 -9.20
C LEU A 367 0.89 -28.59 -8.99
N GLY A 368 0.32 -29.13 -7.93
CA GLY A 368 -1.10 -28.94 -7.59
C GLY A 368 -1.44 -27.49 -7.27
N SER A 369 -0.59 -26.81 -6.49
CA SER A 369 -0.77 -25.39 -6.16
C SER A 369 -0.65 -24.49 -7.40
N PHE A 370 0.30 -24.77 -8.29
CA PHE A 370 0.51 -24.00 -9.52
C PHE A 370 -0.67 -24.17 -10.47
N TRP A 371 -1.18 -25.39 -10.60
CA TRP A 371 -2.38 -25.66 -11.39
C TRP A 371 -3.60 -24.92 -10.82
N GLY A 372 -3.76 -24.88 -9.50
CA GLY A 372 -4.79 -24.09 -8.83
C GLY A 372 -4.66 -22.58 -9.11
N CYS A 373 -3.45 -22.03 -8.98
CA CYS A 373 -3.18 -20.62 -9.30
C CYS A 373 -3.44 -20.30 -10.78
N SER A 374 -3.02 -21.19 -11.70
CA SER A 374 -3.22 -21.04 -13.13
C SER A 374 -4.69 -21.07 -13.51
N LYS A 375 -5.48 -22.00 -12.96
CA LYS A 375 -6.94 -22.03 -13.15
C LYS A 375 -7.63 -20.79 -12.60
N ASN A 376 -7.22 -20.33 -11.42
CA ASN A 376 -7.79 -19.10 -10.84
C ASN A 376 -7.43 -17.87 -11.68
N ALA A 377 -6.19 -17.80 -12.19
CA ALA A 377 -5.76 -16.73 -13.10
C ALA A 377 -6.61 -16.73 -14.39
N THR A 378 -6.79 -17.88 -15.04
CA THR A 378 -7.64 -17.98 -16.24
C THR A 378 -9.10 -17.61 -15.95
N TYR A 379 -9.64 -18.01 -14.80
CA TYR A 379 -11.00 -17.61 -14.40
C TYR A 379 -11.13 -16.09 -14.22
N LEU A 380 -10.15 -15.44 -13.57
CA LEU A 380 -10.15 -14.00 -13.35
C LEU A 380 -9.87 -13.19 -14.63
N GLU A 381 -9.03 -13.72 -15.51
CA GLU A 381 -8.69 -13.17 -16.83
C GLU A 381 -9.95 -13.12 -17.73
N GLN A 382 -10.74 -14.21 -17.75
CA GLN A 382 -11.95 -14.30 -18.57
C GLN A 382 -13.17 -13.58 -17.96
N TYR A 383 -13.07 -13.12 -16.72
CA TYR A 383 -14.19 -12.48 -16.03
C TYR A 383 -14.43 -11.05 -16.54
N VAL A 384 -15.53 -10.87 -17.27
CA VAL A 384 -16.06 -9.56 -17.71
C VAL A 384 -17.46 -9.38 -17.10
N PRO A 385 -17.69 -8.38 -16.22
CA PRO A 385 -18.98 -8.15 -15.57
C PRO A 385 -20.14 -8.03 -16.57
N ASP A 386 -21.35 -8.40 -16.19
CA ASP A 386 -22.54 -8.22 -17.04
C ASP A 386 -23.04 -6.78 -17.09
N ALA A 387 -23.54 -6.34 -18.25
CA ALA A 387 -23.91 -4.94 -18.49
C ALA A 387 -25.03 -4.45 -17.55
N ASP A 388 -25.89 -5.34 -17.07
CA ASP A 388 -26.95 -5.06 -16.10
C ASP A 388 -26.41 -4.83 -14.68
N GLN A 389 -25.25 -5.40 -14.34
CA GLN A 389 -24.58 -5.25 -13.05
C GLN A 389 -23.67 -4.03 -12.99
N VAL A 390 -23.31 -3.49 -14.15
CA VAL A 390 -22.42 -2.33 -14.31
C VAL A 390 -23.24 -1.05 -14.23
N SER A 391 -22.76 -0.10 -13.43
CA SER A 391 -23.29 1.26 -13.37
C SER A 391 -22.65 2.14 -14.43
N ARG A 392 -21.31 2.09 -14.53
CA ARG A 392 -20.49 2.77 -15.54
C ARG A 392 -19.16 2.04 -15.75
N VAL A 393 -18.53 2.24 -16.89
CA VAL A 393 -17.17 1.77 -17.19
C VAL A 393 -16.34 2.97 -17.64
N GLU A 394 -15.15 3.15 -17.08
CA GLU A 394 -14.18 4.10 -17.61
C GLU A 394 -13.11 3.31 -18.38
N VAL A 395 -12.86 3.66 -19.64
CA VAL A 395 -11.82 3.05 -20.47
C VAL A 395 -10.76 4.11 -20.74
N SER A 396 -9.52 3.85 -20.32
CA SER A 396 -8.40 4.77 -20.44
C SER A 396 -7.41 4.24 -21.47
N LEU A 397 -7.15 5.02 -22.53
CA LEU A 397 -6.05 4.83 -23.47
C LEU A 397 -5.06 6.00 -23.31
N ASP A 398 -5.46 7.22 -23.71
CA ASP A 398 -4.78 8.47 -23.35
C ASP A 398 -5.39 9.07 -22.09
N TYR A 399 -6.72 8.99 -21.98
CA TYR A 399 -7.47 9.49 -20.84
C TYR A 399 -8.73 8.65 -20.59
N PRO A 400 -9.28 8.66 -19.36
CA PRO A 400 -10.48 7.89 -19.03
C PRO A 400 -11.75 8.41 -19.72
N VAL A 401 -12.30 7.62 -20.65
CA VAL A 401 -13.62 7.85 -21.29
C VAL A 401 -14.71 7.08 -20.55
N GLU A 402 -15.81 7.74 -20.19
CA GLU A 402 -16.91 7.13 -19.45
C GLU A 402 -18.01 6.55 -20.34
N TYR A 403 -18.32 5.26 -20.16
CA TYR A 403 -19.41 4.53 -20.81
C TYR A 403 -20.53 4.25 -19.80
N LYS A 404 -21.74 4.75 -20.10
CA LYS A 404 -22.95 4.62 -19.27
C LYS A 404 -24.11 3.98 -20.07
N GLY A 405 -24.98 3.23 -19.40
CA GLY A 405 -26.18 2.66 -20.03
C GLY A 405 -25.84 1.66 -21.13
N ASP A 406 -26.37 1.85 -22.34
CA ASP A 406 -26.15 0.92 -23.47
C ASP A 406 -24.72 0.93 -24.01
N SER A 407 -23.98 2.05 -23.87
CA SER A 407 -22.60 2.15 -24.36
C SER A 407 -21.61 1.29 -23.56
N VAL A 408 -21.98 0.83 -22.36
CA VAL A 408 -21.25 -0.19 -21.59
C VAL A 408 -21.01 -1.46 -22.41
N ARG A 409 -21.92 -1.80 -23.34
CA ARG A 409 -21.76 -2.97 -24.22
C ARG A 409 -20.56 -2.84 -25.15
N VAL A 410 -20.23 -1.62 -25.59
CA VAL A 410 -19.07 -1.33 -26.46
C VAL A 410 -17.78 -1.60 -25.69
N ALA A 411 -17.63 -1.03 -24.50
CA ALA A 411 -16.47 -1.26 -23.64
C ALA A 411 -16.27 -2.75 -23.30
N ARG A 412 -17.37 -3.48 -23.02
CA ARG A 412 -17.30 -4.93 -22.78
C ARG A 412 -16.88 -5.72 -24.02
N GLN A 413 -17.37 -5.35 -25.19
CA GLN A 413 -17.01 -5.99 -26.45
C GLN A 413 -15.52 -5.77 -26.74
N ALA A 414 -15.03 -4.53 -26.57
CA ALA A 414 -13.62 -4.18 -26.68
C ALA A 414 -12.75 -5.03 -25.75
N GLN A 415 -13.12 -5.15 -24.48
CA GLN A 415 -12.37 -6.00 -23.55
C GLN A 415 -12.38 -7.49 -23.97
N LYS A 416 -13.51 -8.02 -24.44
CA LYS A 416 -13.59 -9.42 -24.91
C LYS A 416 -12.71 -9.67 -26.13
N GLU A 417 -12.60 -8.69 -27.02
CA GLU A 417 -11.75 -8.76 -28.21
C GLU A 417 -10.25 -8.71 -27.84
N ILE A 418 -9.88 -7.93 -26.83
CA ILE A 418 -8.53 -7.97 -26.25
C ILE A 418 -8.23 -9.37 -25.70
N LEU A 419 -9.18 -9.94 -24.96
CA LEU A 419 -9.02 -11.26 -24.34
C LEU A 419 -8.95 -12.40 -25.38
N SER A 420 -9.59 -12.28 -26.55
CA SER A 420 -9.45 -13.29 -27.61
C SER A 420 -8.05 -13.35 -28.23
N HIS A 421 -7.26 -12.27 -28.10
CA HIS A 421 -5.90 -12.15 -28.61
C HIS A 421 -4.83 -12.12 -27.49
N ALA A 422 -5.22 -12.42 -26.24
CA ALA A 422 -4.37 -12.30 -25.06
C ALA A 422 -3.02 -13.04 -25.15
N GLU A 423 -3.00 -14.24 -25.73
CA GLU A 423 -1.75 -15.02 -25.89
C GLU A 423 -0.79 -14.33 -26.87
N SER A 424 -1.31 -13.78 -27.96
CA SER A 424 -0.50 -13.06 -28.96
C SER A 424 0.07 -11.76 -28.40
N TYR A 425 -0.73 -10.96 -27.70
CA TYR A 425 -0.24 -9.71 -27.10
C TYR A 425 0.82 -9.95 -26.03
N ARG A 426 0.68 -11.03 -25.26
CA ARG A 426 1.66 -11.41 -24.25
C ARG A 426 3.01 -11.82 -24.85
N GLU A 427 2.99 -12.58 -25.94
CA GLU A 427 4.21 -13.07 -26.59
C GLU A 427 4.94 -11.99 -27.39
N ASN A 428 4.23 -10.98 -27.89
CA ASN A 428 4.80 -9.93 -28.72
C ASN A 428 5.04 -8.62 -27.97
N LYS A 429 4.97 -8.61 -26.63
CA LYS A 429 5.13 -7.38 -25.82
C LYS A 429 6.44 -6.68 -26.16
N THR A 430 6.34 -5.43 -26.62
CA THR A 430 7.46 -4.51 -26.87
C THR A 430 7.33 -3.26 -26.01
N ASP A 431 8.41 -2.47 -25.92
CA ASP A 431 8.40 -1.17 -25.23
C ASP A 431 7.38 -0.19 -25.84
N ASP A 432 7.02 -0.36 -27.12
CA ASP A 432 6.02 0.46 -27.83
C ASP A 432 4.56 0.00 -27.62
N SER A 433 4.32 -0.96 -26.73
CA SER A 433 2.97 -1.47 -26.45
C SER A 433 2.06 -0.37 -25.89
N THR A 434 0.79 -0.37 -26.32
CA THR A 434 -0.19 0.62 -25.86
C THR A 434 -0.97 0.06 -24.68
N GLN A 435 -1.01 0.81 -23.58
CA GLN A 435 -1.70 0.40 -22.37
C GLN A 435 -3.17 0.82 -22.41
N ILE A 436 -4.09 -0.11 -22.15
CA ILE A 436 -5.53 0.15 -22.03
C ILE A 436 -6.01 -0.29 -20.66
N ILE A 437 -6.63 0.62 -19.92
CA ILE A 437 -7.15 0.34 -18.58
C ILE A 437 -8.68 0.42 -18.58
N PHE A 438 -9.35 -0.61 -18.07
CA PHE A 438 -10.79 -0.64 -17.86
C PHE A 438 -11.09 -0.55 -16.36
N TYR A 439 -11.90 0.43 -15.96
CA TYR A 439 -12.43 0.57 -14.59
C TYR A 439 -13.93 0.37 -14.59
N TYR A 440 -14.38 -0.74 -14.03
CA TYR A 440 -15.80 -1.04 -13.86
C TYR A 440 -16.28 -0.58 -12.49
N TYR A 441 -17.39 0.15 -12.48
CA TYR A 441 -18.11 0.50 -11.26
C TYR A 441 -19.43 -0.26 -11.25
N LEU A 442 -19.58 -1.20 -10.32
CA LEU A 442 -20.73 -2.08 -10.22
C LEU A 442 -21.83 -1.45 -9.36
N LYS A 443 -23.09 -1.77 -9.66
CA LYS A 443 -24.27 -1.27 -8.91
C LYS A 443 -24.28 -1.67 -7.42
N ASN A 444 -23.52 -2.70 -7.04
CA ASN A 444 -23.35 -3.12 -5.66
C ASN A 444 -22.28 -2.33 -4.88
N GLY A 445 -21.70 -1.28 -5.48
CA GLY A 445 -20.66 -0.44 -4.90
C GLY A 445 -19.24 -1.01 -4.97
N LYS A 446 -19.04 -2.19 -5.59
CA LYS A 446 -17.70 -2.73 -5.85
C LYS A 446 -17.14 -2.16 -7.15
N THR A 447 -15.81 -2.09 -7.20
CA THR A 447 -15.08 -1.70 -8.40
C THR A 447 -14.17 -2.83 -8.87
N LEU A 448 -13.79 -2.80 -10.15
CA LEU A 448 -12.92 -3.79 -10.78
C LEU A 448 -12.07 -3.09 -11.84
N SER A 449 -10.74 -3.18 -11.75
CA SER A 449 -9.85 -2.72 -12.83
C SER A 449 -9.21 -3.86 -13.61
N ARG A 450 -8.89 -3.59 -14.88
CA ARG A 450 -8.10 -4.44 -15.77
C ARG A 450 -7.16 -3.57 -16.59
N THR A 451 -5.91 -3.99 -16.72
CA THR A 451 -4.86 -3.22 -17.42
C THR A 451 -4.24 -4.10 -18.48
N TYR A 452 -4.48 -3.81 -19.74
CA TYR A 452 -3.99 -4.59 -20.88
C TYR A 452 -2.87 -3.84 -21.59
N GLU A 453 -1.91 -4.57 -22.13
CA GLU A 453 -0.85 -4.03 -22.99
C GLU A 453 -0.98 -4.67 -24.36
N ILE A 454 -1.38 -3.89 -25.36
CA ILE A 454 -1.64 -4.37 -26.71
C ILE A 454 -0.48 -4.01 -27.65
N VAL A 455 -0.17 -4.88 -28.61
CA VAL A 455 0.94 -4.71 -29.55
C VAL A 455 0.42 -4.77 -30.99
N GLY A 456 0.82 -3.78 -31.80
CA GLY A 456 0.89 -3.70 -33.28
C GLY A 456 0.14 -4.71 -34.16
N GLY A 457 -1.10 -5.06 -33.84
CA GLY A 457 -1.87 -6.04 -34.61
C GLY A 457 -3.39 -5.99 -34.41
N ASN A 458 -3.89 -5.06 -33.61
CA ASN A 458 -5.32 -4.75 -33.55
C ASN A 458 -5.50 -3.24 -33.58
N GLU A 459 -4.83 -2.63 -34.56
CA GLU A 459 -4.97 -1.21 -34.92
C GLU A 459 -6.45 -0.83 -34.97
N THR A 460 -7.32 -1.74 -35.42
CA THR A 460 -8.77 -1.53 -35.47
C THR A 460 -9.43 -1.28 -34.10
N LEU A 461 -8.97 -1.93 -33.03
CA LEU A 461 -9.53 -1.72 -31.68
C LEU A 461 -8.95 -0.48 -31.01
N SER A 462 -7.64 -0.27 -31.12
CA SER A 462 -7.01 0.97 -30.65
C SER A 462 -7.54 2.17 -31.42
N GLU A 463 -7.75 2.06 -32.73
CA GLU A 463 -8.40 3.07 -33.57
C GLU A 463 -9.86 3.26 -33.19
N LEU A 464 -10.60 2.21 -32.85
CA LEU A 464 -12.00 2.33 -32.42
C LEU A 464 -12.09 3.10 -31.10
N LEU A 465 -11.25 2.75 -30.13
CA LEU A 465 -11.19 3.45 -28.85
C LEU A 465 -10.66 4.88 -29.01
N PHE A 466 -9.65 5.07 -29.86
CA PHE A 466 -9.13 6.39 -30.21
C PHE A 466 -10.16 7.24 -30.95
N LYS A 467 -10.98 6.66 -31.85
CA LYS A 467 -12.12 7.35 -32.49
C LYS A 467 -13.18 7.76 -31.47
N GLU A 468 -13.40 6.94 -30.44
CA GLU A 468 -14.27 7.32 -29.31
C GLU A 468 -13.65 8.44 -28.47
N GLU A 469 -12.35 8.42 -28.18
CA GLU A 469 -11.62 9.51 -27.49
C GLU A 469 -11.57 10.80 -28.33
N ASN A 470 -11.59 10.72 -29.66
CA ASN A 470 -11.59 11.92 -30.51
C ASN A 470 -12.97 12.56 -30.67
N LYS A 471 -14.03 11.98 -30.12
CA LYS A 471 -15.34 12.64 -30.10
C LYS A 471 -15.27 13.89 -29.24
N VAL A 472 -15.82 14.97 -29.77
CA VAL A 472 -15.80 16.31 -29.15
C VAL A 472 -16.28 16.25 -27.70
N ASP A 473 -17.40 15.58 -27.44
CA ASP A 473 -17.96 15.47 -26.09
C ASP A 473 -16.97 14.84 -25.10
N HIS A 474 -16.36 13.71 -25.45
CA HIS A 474 -15.39 13.03 -24.59
C HIS A 474 -14.10 13.83 -24.43
N PHE A 475 -13.63 14.48 -25.50
CA PHE A 475 -12.44 15.32 -25.44
C PHE A 475 -12.65 16.57 -24.58
N MET A 476 -13.85 17.15 -24.61
CA MET A 476 -14.22 18.25 -23.72
C MET A 476 -14.37 17.79 -22.28
N GLU A 477 -14.85 16.57 -22.02
CA GLU A 477 -14.84 15.96 -20.69
C GLU A 477 -13.42 15.69 -20.17
N TYR A 478 -12.46 15.40 -21.06
CA TYR A 478 -11.05 15.30 -20.69
C TYR A 478 -10.46 16.64 -20.25
N LEU A 479 -10.70 17.71 -21.01
CA LEU A 479 -10.15 19.04 -20.72
C LEU A 479 -10.82 19.70 -19.50
N PHE A 480 -12.14 19.60 -19.39
CA PHE A 480 -12.94 20.35 -18.41
C PHE A 480 -13.65 19.45 -17.36
N GLY A 481 -13.35 18.15 -17.35
CA GLY A 481 -14.02 17.15 -16.52
C GLY A 481 -15.44 16.80 -16.97
N THR A 482 -16.05 15.78 -16.36
CA THR A 482 -17.42 15.32 -16.69
C THR A 482 -18.47 16.40 -16.52
N ASP A 483 -19.56 16.31 -17.29
CA ASP A 483 -20.62 17.33 -17.30
C ASP A 483 -20.04 18.73 -17.62
N SER A 484 -19.11 18.81 -18.57
CA SER A 484 -18.49 20.07 -19.01
C SER A 484 -19.51 21.10 -19.54
N ASP A 485 -20.70 20.63 -19.95
CA ASP A 485 -21.86 21.45 -20.31
C ASP A 485 -22.50 22.17 -19.10
N LYS A 486 -22.24 21.71 -17.87
CA LYS A 486 -22.79 22.26 -16.61
C LYS A 486 -21.81 23.19 -15.87
N ILE A 487 -20.79 23.68 -16.56
CA ILE A 487 -19.94 24.76 -16.05
C ILE A 487 -20.82 26.00 -15.80
N SER A 488 -20.85 26.44 -14.55
CA SER A 488 -21.70 27.55 -14.09
C SER A 488 -21.10 28.92 -14.39
N LYS A 489 -19.77 29.04 -14.27
CA LYS A 489 -19.05 30.30 -14.43
C LYS A 489 -17.55 30.07 -14.70
N PHE A 490 -16.94 30.92 -15.52
CA PHE A 490 -15.48 31.05 -15.63
C PHE A 490 -14.99 32.20 -14.74
N SER A 491 -13.80 32.09 -14.13
CA SER A 491 -13.19 33.19 -13.36
C SER A 491 -12.17 33.98 -14.17
N THR A 492 -11.15 33.30 -14.64
CA THR A 492 -9.93 33.86 -15.22
C THR A 492 -9.33 32.83 -16.15
N GLY A 493 -8.43 33.27 -17.03
CA GLY A 493 -7.54 32.36 -17.73
C GLY A 493 -6.25 33.07 -18.09
N THR A 494 -5.25 32.27 -18.45
CA THR A 494 -3.91 32.74 -18.75
C THR A 494 -3.46 32.16 -20.07
N LEU A 495 -3.00 33.02 -20.98
CA LEU A 495 -2.28 32.61 -22.18
C LEU A 495 -0.79 32.68 -21.87
N THR A 496 -0.09 31.55 -21.92
CA THR A 496 1.36 31.52 -21.71
C THR A 496 2.05 31.63 -23.07
N LEU A 497 2.76 32.74 -23.27
CA LEU A 497 3.56 33.03 -24.45
C LEU A 497 5.03 32.77 -24.13
N ASN A 498 5.70 31.93 -24.92
CA ASN A 498 7.12 31.72 -24.75
C ASN A 498 7.90 32.86 -25.42
N GLU A 499 8.71 33.60 -24.65
CA GLU A 499 9.58 34.66 -25.18
C GLU A 499 11.00 34.14 -25.49
N SER A 500 11.48 33.15 -24.74
CA SER A 500 12.77 32.44 -24.96
C SER A 500 12.78 31.07 -24.27
N SER A 501 13.85 30.28 -24.42
CA SER A 501 13.98 28.93 -23.80
C SER A 501 13.90 28.92 -22.26
N GLU A 502 14.07 30.07 -21.60
CA GLU A 502 14.02 30.21 -20.13
C GLU A 502 12.99 31.25 -19.63
N ASN A 503 12.29 31.97 -20.51
CA ASN A 503 11.31 33.00 -20.12
C ASN A 503 9.96 32.81 -20.82
N TYR A 504 8.90 32.85 -20.00
CA TYR A 504 7.51 32.88 -20.42
C TYR A 504 6.86 34.19 -19.98
N LYS A 505 5.90 34.64 -20.78
CA LYS A 505 5.04 35.78 -20.50
C LYS A 505 3.61 35.28 -20.38
N ASP A 506 3.05 35.44 -19.19
CA ASP A 506 1.66 35.12 -18.92
C ASP A 506 0.78 36.34 -19.21
N CYS A 507 -0.20 36.13 -20.08
CA CYS A 507 -1.22 37.10 -20.45
C CYS A 507 -2.56 36.69 -19.82
N ASP A 508 -2.87 37.27 -18.67
CA ASP A 508 -4.13 37.02 -17.98
C ASP A 508 -5.30 37.73 -18.68
N PHE A 509 -6.45 37.07 -18.74
CA PHE A 509 -7.69 37.60 -19.31
C PHE A 509 -8.90 37.31 -18.42
N ASP A 510 -9.98 38.05 -18.66
CA ASP A 510 -11.17 38.06 -17.83
C ASP A 510 -12.14 36.90 -18.10
N ALA A 511 -13.14 36.75 -17.22
CA ALA A 511 -14.15 35.70 -17.29
C ALA A 511 -14.93 35.67 -18.62
N ASP A 512 -15.23 36.84 -19.20
CA ASP A 512 -15.97 36.93 -20.45
C ASP A 512 -15.14 36.43 -21.63
N THR A 513 -13.84 36.76 -21.66
CA THR A 513 -12.89 36.21 -22.63
C THR A 513 -12.72 34.70 -22.45
N ALA A 514 -12.56 34.22 -21.21
CA ALA A 514 -12.47 32.79 -20.90
C ALA A 514 -13.69 32.00 -21.41
N LYS A 515 -14.91 32.55 -21.26
CA LYS A 515 -16.14 31.92 -21.77
C LYS A 515 -16.19 31.86 -23.30
N LYS A 516 -15.72 32.91 -23.99
CA LYS A 516 -15.63 32.89 -25.45
C LYS A 516 -14.58 31.89 -25.93
N LEU A 517 -13.43 31.82 -25.25
CA LEU A 517 -12.38 30.84 -25.54
C LEU A 517 -12.86 29.41 -25.32
N TYR A 518 -13.70 29.14 -24.31
CA TYR A 518 -14.32 27.82 -24.14
C TYR A 518 -15.15 27.40 -25.37
N GLN A 519 -15.93 28.32 -25.97
CA GLN A 519 -16.68 28.03 -27.20
C GLN A 519 -15.73 27.82 -28.39
N ALA A 520 -14.69 28.63 -28.52
CA ALA A 520 -13.69 28.48 -29.56
C ALA A 520 -12.91 27.16 -29.46
N ILE A 521 -12.60 26.72 -28.24
CA ILE A 521 -12.00 25.41 -27.94
C ILE A 521 -12.94 24.29 -28.39
N TYR A 522 -14.23 24.40 -28.11
CA TYR A 522 -15.22 23.42 -28.57
C TYR A 522 -15.29 23.36 -30.10
N GLU A 523 -15.27 24.49 -30.79
CA GLU A 523 -15.27 24.56 -32.27
C GLU A 523 -14.00 23.94 -32.87
N ASP A 524 -12.81 24.30 -32.38
CA ASP A 524 -11.54 23.72 -32.86
C ASP A 524 -11.42 22.23 -32.51
N ALA A 525 -12.00 21.78 -31.38
CA ALA A 525 -12.12 20.36 -31.06
C ALA A 525 -13.14 19.64 -31.97
N ALA A 526 -14.23 20.30 -32.36
CA ALA A 526 -15.20 19.75 -33.31
C ALA A 526 -14.61 19.56 -34.71
N ASP A 527 -13.70 20.44 -35.10
CA ASP A 527 -12.90 20.33 -36.32
C ASP A 527 -11.75 19.30 -36.22
N GLN A 528 -11.57 18.65 -35.08
CA GLN A 528 -10.48 17.69 -34.78
C GLN A 528 -9.06 18.26 -34.88
N LYS A 529 -8.91 19.59 -34.78
CA LYS A 529 -7.62 20.27 -34.90
C LYS A 529 -6.86 20.31 -33.57
N LEU A 530 -7.58 20.26 -32.45
CA LEU A 530 -7.04 20.45 -31.10
C LEU A 530 -6.48 19.17 -30.48
N GLN A 531 -7.00 18.01 -30.87
CA GLN A 531 -6.72 16.70 -30.27
C GLN A 531 -5.26 16.28 -30.41
N LYS A 532 -4.64 16.51 -31.58
CA LYS A 532 -3.23 16.19 -31.84
C LYS A 532 -2.21 16.94 -30.97
N TYR A 533 -2.63 18.06 -30.36
CA TYR A 533 -1.78 18.84 -29.45
C TYR A 533 -1.89 18.40 -27.98
N ASN A 534 -2.94 17.65 -27.64
CA ASN A 534 -3.27 17.31 -26.26
C ASN A 534 -3.28 15.79 -25.99
N LEU A 535 -3.34 14.94 -27.02
CA LEU A 535 -3.38 13.48 -26.90
C LEU A 535 -2.03 12.84 -27.27
N THR A 536 -1.57 11.88 -26.46
CA THR A 536 -0.24 11.26 -26.63
C THR A 536 -0.24 10.20 -27.73
N ASN A 537 -1.29 9.38 -27.86
CA ASN A 537 -1.38 8.38 -28.93
C ASN A 537 -1.74 8.98 -30.30
N ALA A 538 -2.20 10.23 -30.35
CA ALA A 538 -2.34 10.98 -31.62
C ALA A 538 -0.98 11.28 -32.29
N LEU A 539 0.13 11.20 -31.54
CA LEU A 539 1.49 11.53 -32.00
C LEU A 539 2.25 10.35 -32.64
N LYS A 540 1.61 9.17 -32.77
CA LYS A 540 2.28 7.91 -33.19
C LYS A 540 2.38 7.68 -34.70
N ASP A 541 1.98 8.62 -35.55
CA ASP A 541 2.19 8.49 -36.99
C ASP A 541 3.71 8.66 -37.30
N PRO A 542 4.43 7.65 -37.83
CA PRO A 542 5.89 7.68 -37.98
C PRO A 542 6.39 8.82 -38.88
N GLU A 543 5.59 9.26 -39.86
CA GLU A 543 5.92 10.40 -40.72
C GLU A 543 5.65 11.77 -40.04
N GLU A 544 4.83 11.80 -38.98
CA GLU A 544 4.49 12.99 -38.18
C GLU A 544 4.97 12.90 -36.72
N THR A 545 6.04 12.14 -36.45
CA THR A 545 6.77 12.17 -35.15
C THR A 545 7.45 13.52 -34.87
N GLY A 546 7.23 14.52 -35.73
CA GLY A 546 7.60 15.91 -35.53
C GLY A 546 6.70 16.59 -34.51
N GLU A 547 6.89 16.28 -33.23
CA GLU A 547 6.71 17.17 -32.08
C GLU A 547 6.08 18.54 -32.45
N TYR A 548 4.76 18.64 -32.38
CA TYR A 548 4.06 19.81 -32.89
C TYR A 548 4.40 21.05 -32.07
N SER A 549 4.70 22.15 -32.78
CA SER A 549 4.86 23.44 -32.14
C SER A 549 3.52 23.90 -31.57
N SER A 550 3.46 24.09 -30.24
CA SER A 550 2.22 24.46 -29.53
C SER A 550 2.41 25.68 -28.63
N ALA A 551 1.30 26.34 -28.31
CA ALA A 551 1.16 27.32 -27.24
C ALA A 551 0.11 26.81 -26.24
N SER A 552 0.12 27.33 -25.01
CA SER A 552 -0.76 26.85 -23.95
C SER A 552 -1.67 27.93 -23.39
N ILE A 553 -2.94 27.60 -23.18
CA ILE A 553 -3.92 28.41 -22.44
C ILE A 553 -4.39 27.63 -21.22
N SER A 554 -4.52 28.32 -20.09
CA SER A 554 -5.25 27.82 -18.92
C SER A 554 -6.58 28.54 -18.76
N LEU A 555 -7.62 27.82 -18.34
CA LEU A 555 -8.94 28.36 -18.02
C LEU A 555 -9.40 27.87 -16.65
N ASP A 556 -9.73 28.80 -15.75
CA ASP A 556 -10.31 28.51 -14.45
C ASP A 556 -11.84 28.62 -14.49
N TYR A 557 -12.52 27.59 -14.01
CA TYR A 557 -13.98 27.46 -14.08
C TYR A 557 -14.58 26.89 -12.81
N TYR A 558 -15.88 27.13 -12.61
CA TYR A 558 -16.68 26.62 -11.50
C TYR A 558 -17.84 25.78 -12.02
N HIS A 559 -17.96 24.56 -11.51
CA HIS A 559 -19.03 23.62 -11.83
C HIS A 559 -20.30 23.90 -10.98
N ALA A 560 -21.49 23.66 -11.54
CA ALA A 560 -22.76 23.94 -10.88
C ALA A 560 -23.05 23.05 -9.64
N SER A 561 -22.47 21.84 -9.61
CA SER A 561 -22.61 20.89 -8.49
C SER A 561 -21.43 20.97 -7.53
N ALA A 562 -21.72 21.11 -6.23
CA ALA A 562 -20.70 21.16 -5.18
C ALA A 562 -20.02 19.81 -4.90
N ASP A 563 -20.65 18.70 -5.32
CA ASP A 563 -20.13 17.33 -5.19
C ASP A 563 -19.39 16.87 -6.46
N TRP A 564 -19.17 17.78 -7.42
CA TRP A 564 -18.45 17.47 -8.64
C TRP A 564 -16.98 17.15 -8.36
N LYS A 565 -16.46 16.15 -9.04
CA LYS A 565 -15.06 15.74 -9.02
C LYS A 565 -14.60 15.56 -10.46
N ASN A 566 -13.42 16.05 -10.79
CA ASN A 566 -12.80 15.76 -12.09
C ASN A 566 -12.60 14.24 -12.23
N VAL A 567 -12.57 13.72 -13.46
CA VAL A 567 -12.35 12.30 -13.77
C VAL A 567 -11.09 11.78 -13.08
N TYR A 568 -10.02 12.57 -13.07
CA TYR A 568 -8.76 12.24 -12.40
C TYR A 568 -8.89 12.14 -10.88
N ASP A 569 -9.60 13.07 -10.22
CA ASP A 569 -9.85 13.01 -8.77
C ASP A 569 -10.66 11.76 -8.37
N ARG A 570 -11.53 11.28 -9.26
CA ARG A 570 -12.30 10.05 -9.04
C ARG A 570 -11.46 8.78 -9.19
N ILE A 571 -10.46 8.81 -10.06
CA ILE A 571 -9.47 7.72 -10.20
C ILE A 571 -8.49 7.76 -9.03
N ASP A 572 -8.13 8.93 -8.51
CA ASP A 572 -7.34 9.03 -7.29
C ASP A 572 -8.09 8.50 -6.06
N ASP A 573 -9.42 8.60 -5.98
CA ASP A 573 -10.21 7.88 -4.98
C ASP A 573 -10.11 6.34 -5.14
N TYR A 574 -9.86 5.82 -6.35
CA TYR A 574 -9.65 4.40 -6.64
C TYR A 574 -8.30 3.91 -6.09
N TYR A 575 -7.21 4.67 -6.28
CA TYR A 575 -5.88 4.36 -5.74
C TYR A 575 -5.69 4.80 -4.26
N GLY A 576 -6.45 5.79 -3.82
CA GLY A 576 -6.33 6.48 -2.54
C GLY A 576 -6.89 5.73 -1.33
N ASN A 577 -7.45 4.53 -1.51
CA ASN A 577 -7.85 3.70 -0.36
C ASN A 577 -6.68 3.20 0.52
N THR A 578 -5.44 3.59 0.20
CA THR A 578 -4.25 3.40 1.05
C THR A 578 -3.52 4.67 1.51
N GLY A 579 -3.96 5.88 1.10
CA GLY A 579 -3.32 7.14 1.47
C GLY A 579 -4.33 8.15 2.00
N GLU A 580 -3.95 8.94 3.00
CA GLU A 580 -4.76 10.07 3.48
C GLU A 580 -4.91 11.08 2.33
N SER A 581 -6.05 11.07 1.63
CA SER A 581 -6.47 12.27 0.92
C SER A 581 -6.81 13.29 2.00
N VAL A 582 -6.07 14.39 2.01
CA VAL A 582 -6.54 15.64 2.58
C VAL A 582 -7.91 15.84 1.93
N GLU A 583 -8.99 15.88 2.72
CA GLU A 583 -10.23 16.53 2.26
C GLU A 583 -9.83 17.99 2.06
N THR A 584 -9.20 18.29 0.91
CA THR A 584 -9.16 19.63 0.38
C THR A 584 -10.63 20.04 0.30
N PRO A 585 -10.99 21.24 0.79
CA PRO A 585 -12.32 21.78 0.51
C PRO A 585 -12.56 21.55 -0.97
N THR A 586 -13.65 20.88 -1.33
CA THR A 586 -14.04 20.70 -2.72
C THR A 586 -14.13 22.11 -3.30
N THR A 587 -13.06 22.55 -3.95
CA THR A 587 -13.14 23.72 -4.80
C THR A 587 -14.16 23.32 -5.84
N TYR A 588 -15.29 24.01 -5.84
CA TYR A 588 -16.38 23.83 -6.81
C TYR A 588 -15.92 24.24 -8.23
N GLY A 589 -14.62 24.26 -8.48
CA GLY A 589 -13.97 24.73 -9.68
C GLY A 589 -12.67 24.00 -9.97
N GLY A 590 -12.32 23.98 -11.24
CA GLY A 590 -11.14 23.34 -11.79
C GLY A 590 -10.39 24.29 -12.72
N SER A 591 -9.18 23.88 -13.11
CA SER A 591 -8.38 24.57 -14.13
C SER A 591 -8.13 23.60 -15.28
N ALA A 592 -8.41 24.03 -16.50
CA ALA A 592 -8.14 23.27 -17.72
C ALA A 592 -6.89 23.85 -18.38
N TYR A 593 -5.92 23.00 -18.72
CA TYR A 593 -4.73 23.38 -19.49
C TYR A 593 -4.84 22.81 -20.89
N ILE A 594 -4.77 23.68 -21.90
CA ILE A 594 -5.00 23.34 -23.30
C ILE A 594 -3.80 23.78 -24.14
N SER A 595 -3.21 22.83 -24.86
CA SER A 595 -2.20 23.10 -25.89
C SER A 595 -2.88 23.28 -27.25
N PHE A 596 -2.47 24.28 -28.04
CA PHE A 596 -3.05 24.54 -29.37
C PHE A 596 -1.98 25.00 -30.38
N GLY A 597 -2.26 24.82 -31.66
CA GLY A 597 -1.38 25.17 -32.77
C GLY A 597 -1.89 26.30 -33.66
N LYS A 598 -1.14 26.60 -34.72
CA LYS A 598 -1.46 27.65 -35.72
C LYS A 598 -2.73 27.37 -36.52
N ASP A 599 -3.13 26.11 -36.59
CA ASP A 599 -4.32 25.65 -37.30
C ASP A 599 -5.60 25.76 -36.45
N CYS A 600 -5.51 25.98 -35.13
CA CYS A 600 -6.64 26.26 -34.24
C CYS A 600 -7.16 27.70 -34.46
N THR A 601 -7.83 27.90 -35.60
CA THR A 601 -8.25 29.22 -36.09
C THR A 601 -9.30 29.88 -35.21
N HIS A 602 -10.17 29.10 -34.55
CA HIS A 602 -11.23 29.66 -33.71
C HIS A 602 -10.67 30.24 -32.42
N ILE A 603 -9.74 29.53 -31.77
CA ILE A 603 -9.02 30.00 -30.58
C ILE A 603 -8.23 31.27 -30.92
N ILE A 604 -7.44 31.25 -31.99
CA ILE A 604 -6.61 32.38 -32.40
C ILE A 604 -7.45 33.63 -32.70
N GLN A 605 -8.54 33.47 -33.47
CA GLN A 605 -9.43 34.60 -33.79
C GLN A 605 -10.06 35.18 -32.52
N THR A 606 -10.47 34.32 -31.58
CA THR A 606 -11.06 34.76 -30.32
C THR A 606 -10.08 35.53 -29.45
N LEU A 607 -8.80 35.12 -29.42
CA LEU A 607 -7.74 35.87 -28.73
C LEU A 607 -7.52 37.27 -29.31
N ILE A 608 -7.58 37.40 -30.64
CA ILE A 608 -7.47 38.69 -31.35
C ILE A 608 -8.71 39.56 -31.07
N ASP A 609 -9.91 38.99 -31.21
CA ASP A 609 -11.18 39.71 -31.03
C ASP A 609 -11.37 40.22 -29.59
N CYS A 610 -10.81 39.50 -28.61
CA CYS A 610 -10.83 39.91 -27.20
C CYS A 610 -9.63 40.80 -26.82
N GLY A 611 -8.71 41.08 -27.75
CA GLY A 611 -7.55 41.95 -27.53
C GLY A 611 -6.47 41.35 -26.63
N VAL A 612 -6.44 40.03 -26.45
CA VAL A 612 -5.40 39.31 -25.70
C VAL A 612 -4.08 39.31 -26.48
N ILE A 613 -4.18 39.19 -27.81
CA ILE A 613 -3.08 39.33 -28.76
C ILE A 613 -3.49 40.27 -29.89
N THR A 614 -2.52 40.80 -30.64
CA THR A 614 -2.78 41.67 -31.80
C THR A 614 -2.72 40.93 -33.13
N ASP A 615 -1.85 39.92 -33.22
CA ASP A 615 -1.68 39.09 -34.41
C ASP A 615 -1.19 37.68 -34.01
N VAL A 616 -1.36 36.70 -34.89
CA VAL A 616 -0.88 35.33 -34.68
C VAL A 616 0.65 35.29 -34.47
N SER A 617 1.39 36.24 -35.04
CA SER A 617 2.83 36.37 -34.84
C SER A 617 3.24 36.73 -33.41
N ASP A 618 2.30 37.15 -32.55
CA ASP A 618 2.53 37.36 -31.12
C ASP A 618 2.69 36.02 -30.36
N ILE A 619 2.29 34.90 -30.97
CA ILE A 619 2.42 33.56 -30.40
C ILE A 619 3.63 32.82 -31.00
N GLN A 620 4.61 32.53 -30.16
CA GLN A 620 5.69 31.60 -30.51
C GLN A 620 5.28 30.17 -30.17
N PHE A 621 5.01 29.39 -31.21
CA PHE A 621 4.78 27.95 -31.08
C PHE A 621 6.15 27.26 -30.97
N GLN A 622 6.46 26.61 -29.84
CA GLN A 622 7.76 25.96 -29.59
C GLN A 622 7.68 24.43 -29.66
N ARG A 623 8.80 23.80 -30.00
CA ARG A 623 8.97 22.34 -30.08
C ARG A 623 9.32 21.76 -28.69
N PRO A 624 8.69 20.67 -28.23
CA PRO A 624 8.93 20.09 -26.90
C PRO A 624 10.40 19.74 -26.54
N GLU A 625 11.28 19.47 -27.52
CA GLU A 625 12.70 19.12 -27.28
C GLU A 625 13.65 20.27 -26.87
N GLU A 626 13.23 21.54 -26.83
CA GLU A 626 14.11 22.63 -26.34
C GLU A 626 14.26 22.71 -24.81
N LYS A 627 13.77 21.70 -24.06
CA LYS A 627 14.17 21.44 -22.67
C LYS A 627 15.27 20.39 -22.60
N THR A 628 16.47 20.70 -23.11
CA THR A 628 17.65 19.84 -22.93
C THR A 628 18.51 20.26 -21.73
N SER A 629 18.40 19.43 -20.68
CA SER A 629 19.47 18.99 -19.76
C SER A 629 20.18 20.01 -18.85
N GLN A 630 19.75 20.04 -17.57
CA GLN A 630 20.66 19.98 -16.43
C GLN A 630 20.22 18.92 -15.41
#